data_AF-A0A6N6KLI2-F1
#
_entry.id   AF-A0A6N6KLI2-F1
#
_cell.length_a   1.000
_cell.length_b   1.000
_cell.length_c   1.000
_cell.angle_alpha   90.00
_cell.angle_beta   90.00
_cell.angle_gamma   90.00
#
_symmetry.space_group_name_H-M   'P 1'
#
loop_
_entity.id
_entity.type
_entity.pdbx_description
1 polymer ?
#
loop_
_entity_poly.entity_id
_entity_poly.type
_entity_poly.pdbx_seq_one_letter_code
_entity_poly.pdbx_strand_id
1 'polypeptide(L)'
;MNEEKPSHPLKETLNEYLADLLDQCKKDNFTDAETMLSAKEQILNNYLLKNQFFAIFDMRKVDFTFVKKEVSEVINYTPEEFSIDLLLRVIPPLELLLVIEYAEIAFGLMSAGFHFKVLQETYLVSFPMYKKGASSLSRVSRKCLLFELENELPASILEIWEDRTFVDDRKHVQWVLFSSTDEVTLSLNQTFYHTWTKKLGTNFTRRELQTLILSESGKPVKEIASDLGISPYVVEEYFKNMKKKVRQVAEKFNADREFTRGIPVEVSLPYSMTRKELIHFAYTFGLLPDNMLKQHFLDK
;
A
#
# COMPACT_ATOMS: atom_id res chain seq x y z
N MET A 1 -27.87 -15.15 -11.10
CA MET A 1 -26.85 -16.04 -10.53
C MET A 1 -25.63 -15.19 -10.27
N ASN A 2 -25.39 -14.79 -9.03
CA ASN A 2 -24.12 -14.18 -8.65
C ASN A 2 -23.14 -15.33 -8.50
N GLU A 3 -22.21 -15.46 -9.43
CA GLU A 3 -21.04 -16.32 -9.24
C GLU A 3 -20.22 -15.69 -8.11
N GLU A 4 -20.18 -16.35 -6.95
CA GLU A 4 -19.23 -16.02 -5.89
C GLU A 4 -17.83 -16.09 -6.50
N LYS A 5 -17.18 -14.93 -6.63
CA LYS A 5 -15.75 -14.92 -6.97
C LYS A 5 -15.02 -15.64 -5.86
N PRO A 6 -14.15 -16.61 -6.18
CA PRO A 6 -13.36 -17.28 -5.15
C PRO A 6 -12.53 -16.22 -4.43
N SER A 7 -12.71 -16.17 -3.12
CA SER A 7 -11.82 -15.47 -2.20
C SER A 7 -10.37 -15.89 -2.47
N HIS A 8 -9.46 -14.95 -2.36
CA HIS A 8 -8.04 -15.26 -2.58
C HIS A 8 -7.60 -16.26 -1.50
N PRO A 9 -7.07 -17.46 -1.84
CA PRO A 9 -6.79 -18.53 -0.87
C PRO A 9 -5.93 -18.05 0.31
N LEU A 10 -4.93 -17.19 0.03
CA LEU A 10 -4.07 -16.57 1.04
C LEU A 10 -4.80 -15.68 2.08
N LYS A 11 -5.97 -15.12 1.77
CA LYS A 11 -6.73 -14.23 2.69
C LYS A 11 -7.50 -15.06 3.73
N GLU A 12 -8.14 -16.15 3.30
CA GLU A 12 -8.86 -17.07 4.20
C GLU A 12 -7.90 -17.81 5.11
N THR A 13 -6.87 -18.40 4.51
CA THR A 13 -5.84 -19.15 5.21
C THR A 13 -5.16 -18.30 6.32
N LEU A 14 -4.77 -17.05 6.04
CA LEU A 14 -4.13 -16.22 7.04
C LEU A 14 -5.09 -15.68 8.12
N ASN A 15 -6.34 -15.36 7.77
CA ASN A 15 -7.32 -14.88 8.75
C ASN A 15 -7.76 -16.00 9.70
N GLU A 16 -7.94 -17.21 9.18
CA GLU A 16 -8.16 -18.41 10.01
C GLU A 16 -6.95 -18.67 10.92
N TYR A 17 -5.73 -18.51 10.41
CA TYR A 17 -4.52 -18.67 11.23
C TYR A 17 -4.36 -17.61 12.31
N LEU A 18 -4.62 -16.34 12.01
CA LEU A 18 -4.57 -15.27 13.01
C LEU A 18 -5.68 -15.44 14.05
N ALA A 19 -6.85 -15.97 13.65
CA ALA A 19 -7.92 -16.31 14.57
C ALA A 19 -7.52 -17.48 15.50
N ASP A 20 -6.97 -18.57 14.95
CA ASP A 20 -6.45 -19.70 15.74
C ASP A 20 -5.32 -19.25 16.68
N LEU A 21 -4.45 -18.35 16.22
CA LEU A 21 -3.37 -17.75 17.01
C LEU A 21 -3.92 -16.98 18.21
N LEU A 22 -4.94 -16.15 17.98
CA LEU A 22 -5.63 -15.39 19.02
C LEU A 22 -6.36 -16.31 19.99
N ASP A 23 -6.94 -17.39 19.51
CA ASP A 23 -7.67 -18.37 20.32
C ASP A 23 -6.71 -19.20 21.20
N GLN A 24 -5.55 -19.58 20.67
CA GLN A 24 -4.48 -20.26 21.39
C GLN A 24 -3.91 -19.34 22.49
N CYS A 25 -3.60 -18.08 22.14
CA CYS A 25 -3.09 -17.10 23.10
C CYS A 25 -4.07 -16.85 24.27
N LYS A 26 -5.37 -16.87 24.00
CA LYS A 26 -6.42 -16.73 25.02
C LYS A 26 -6.54 -17.98 25.91
N LYS A 27 -6.41 -19.18 25.34
CA LYS A 27 -6.52 -20.46 26.08
C LYS A 27 -5.36 -20.66 27.05
N ASP A 28 -4.18 -20.18 26.70
CA ASP A 28 -2.95 -20.44 27.44
C ASP A 28 -2.64 -19.39 28.53
N ASN A 29 -3.53 -18.40 28.75
CA ASN A 29 -3.41 -17.38 29.81
C ASN A 29 -2.02 -16.71 29.86
N PHE A 30 -1.42 -16.44 28.70
CA PHE A 30 -0.13 -15.77 28.63
C PHE A 30 -0.26 -14.35 29.21
N THR A 31 0.32 -14.15 30.40
CA THR A 31 0.20 -12.90 31.17
C THR A 31 1.50 -12.09 31.19
N ASP A 32 2.62 -12.68 30.78
CA ASP A 32 3.88 -11.94 30.57
C ASP A 32 4.19 -11.79 29.07
N ALA A 33 4.70 -10.61 28.71
CA ALA A 33 4.96 -10.20 27.34
C ALA A 33 6.07 -11.03 26.66
N GLU A 34 7.02 -11.57 27.42
CA GLU A 34 8.15 -12.35 26.96
C GLU A 34 7.69 -13.77 26.54
N THR A 35 6.81 -14.38 27.31
CA THR A 35 6.18 -15.67 26.97
C THR A 35 5.18 -15.53 25.82
N MET A 36 4.40 -14.44 25.76
CA MET A 36 3.59 -14.14 24.58
C MET A 36 4.44 -13.98 23.32
N LEU A 37 5.57 -13.28 23.42
CA LEU A 37 6.48 -13.08 22.29
C LEU A 37 7.09 -14.43 21.84
N SER A 38 7.53 -15.26 22.77
CA SER A 38 8.07 -16.60 22.49
C SER A 38 7.05 -17.53 21.82
N ALA A 39 5.79 -17.53 22.27
CA ALA A 39 4.73 -18.34 21.66
C ALA A 39 4.37 -17.83 20.26
N LYS A 40 4.27 -16.49 20.10
CA LYS A 40 4.02 -15.84 18.81
C LYS A 40 5.16 -16.07 17.82
N GLU A 41 6.41 -15.99 18.26
CA GLU A 41 7.60 -16.31 17.47
C GLU A 41 7.57 -17.74 16.96
N GLN A 42 7.31 -18.71 17.85
CA GLN A 42 7.28 -20.12 17.48
C GLN A 42 6.21 -20.43 16.43
N ILE A 43 5.07 -19.74 16.51
CA ILE A 43 4.03 -19.88 15.50
C ILE A 43 4.42 -19.19 14.20
N LEU A 44 4.83 -17.91 14.23
CA LEU A 44 5.27 -17.20 13.02
C LEU A 44 6.40 -17.95 12.29
N ASN A 45 7.30 -18.60 13.04
CA ASN A 45 8.38 -19.42 12.48
C ASN A 45 7.91 -20.59 11.61
N ASN A 46 6.76 -21.18 11.92
CA ASN A 46 6.24 -22.32 11.16
C ASN A 46 5.55 -21.90 9.86
N TYR A 47 5.20 -20.62 9.71
CA TYR A 47 4.31 -20.16 8.64
C TYR A 47 4.90 -19.08 7.75
N LEU A 48 6.02 -18.46 8.13
CA LEU A 48 6.73 -17.56 7.24
C LEU A 48 7.34 -18.31 6.07
N LEU A 49 7.15 -17.76 4.87
CA LEU A 49 7.87 -18.22 3.69
C LEU A 49 9.36 -17.83 3.81
N LYS A 50 10.23 -18.53 3.07
CA LYS A 50 11.68 -18.26 3.07
C LYS A 50 12.03 -16.82 2.67
N ASN A 51 11.20 -16.18 1.85
CA ASN A 51 11.38 -14.79 1.42
C ASN A 51 10.71 -13.78 2.36
N GLN A 52 10.31 -14.19 3.57
CA GLN A 52 9.60 -13.35 4.53
C GLN A 52 10.32 -13.28 5.88
N PHE A 53 10.19 -12.13 6.53
CA PHE A 53 10.53 -11.94 7.95
C PHE A 53 9.45 -11.09 8.62
N PHE A 54 9.46 -11.00 9.94
CA PHE A 54 8.59 -10.07 10.65
C PHE A 54 9.37 -9.17 11.59
N ALA A 55 8.76 -8.03 11.92
CA ALA A 55 9.24 -7.06 12.88
C ALA A 55 8.07 -6.52 13.70
N ILE A 56 8.36 -5.99 14.89
CA ILE A 56 7.40 -5.25 15.71
C ILE A 56 7.86 -3.81 15.76
N PHE A 57 7.00 -2.91 15.28
CA PHE A 57 7.22 -1.48 15.33
C PHE A 57 6.45 -0.90 16.52
N ASP A 58 7.15 -0.25 17.46
CA ASP A 58 6.55 0.43 18.59
C ASP A 58 6.31 1.90 18.22
N MET A 59 5.04 2.27 18.14
CA MET A 59 4.64 3.60 17.71
C MET A 59 5.03 4.71 18.69
N ARG A 60 5.25 4.38 19.97
CA ARG A 60 5.64 5.35 21.01
C ARG A 60 7.12 5.68 20.91
N LYS A 61 7.94 4.68 20.56
CA LYS A 61 9.38 4.84 20.33
C LYS A 61 9.70 5.31 18.92
N VAL A 62 8.75 5.12 17.99
CA VAL A 62 8.94 5.35 16.56
C VAL A 62 10.13 4.53 16.03
N ASP A 63 10.24 3.28 16.48
CA ASP A 63 11.31 2.37 16.06
C ASP A 63 10.90 0.89 16.21
N PHE A 64 11.72 0.00 15.64
CA PHE A 64 11.54 -1.43 15.77
C PHE A 64 12.03 -1.92 17.13
N THR A 65 11.14 -2.54 17.92
CA THR A 65 11.51 -3.18 19.19
C THR A 65 11.92 -4.62 19.01
N PHE A 66 11.53 -5.23 17.90
CA PHE A 66 11.89 -6.59 17.53
C PHE A 66 12.05 -6.72 16.03
N VAL A 67 13.10 -7.40 15.59
CA VAL A 67 13.33 -7.77 14.20
C VAL A 67 13.84 -9.20 14.15
N LYS A 68 13.19 -10.04 13.34
CA LYS A 68 13.57 -11.45 13.21
C LYS A 68 14.92 -11.62 12.51
N LYS A 69 15.72 -12.61 12.92
CA LYS A 69 17.09 -12.86 12.39
C LYS A 69 17.16 -13.11 10.88
N GLU A 70 16.12 -13.69 10.30
CA GLU A 70 15.98 -14.01 8.88
C GLU A 70 15.84 -12.76 7.99
N VAL A 71 15.73 -11.56 8.57
CA VAL A 71 15.85 -10.29 7.82
C VAL A 71 17.09 -10.25 6.92
N SER A 72 18.17 -10.88 7.35
CA SER A 72 19.42 -11.00 6.59
C SER A 72 19.29 -11.85 5.33
N GLU A 73 18.39 -12.83 5.31
CA GLU A 73 18.12 -13.65 4.13
C GLU A 73 17.21 -12.93 3.13
N VAL A 74 16.35 -12.03 3.62
CA VAL A 74 15.35 -11.34 2.79
C VAL A 74 15.90 -10.05 2.19
N ILE A 75 16.56 -9.20 2.98
CA ILE A 75 17.02 -7.87 2.55
C ILE A 75 18.52 -7.62 2.78
N ASN A 76 19.28 -8.64 3.20
CA ASN A 76 20.73 -8.62 3.42
C ASN A 76 21.21 -7.72 4.57
N TYR A 77 20.32 -7.20 5.41
CA TYR A 77 20.67 -6.44 6.62
C TYR A 77 20.57 -7.33 7.86
N THR A 78 21.33 -7.04 8.93
CA THR A 78 21.15 -7.73 10.21
C THR A 78 19.98 -7.12 11.00
N PRO A 79 19.41 -7.82 12.00
CA PRO A 79 18.39 -7.26 12.89
C PRO A 79 18.79 -5.93 13.52
N GLU A 80 20.05 -5.78 13.92
CA GLU A 80 20.57 -4.58 14.59
C GLU A 80 20.73 -3.41 13.63
N GLU A 81 20.91 -3.68 12.32
CA GLU A 81 20.95 -2.64 11.29
C GLU A 81 19.54 -2.18 10.90
N PHE A 82 18.54 -3.04 11.06
CA PHE A 82 17.17 -2.78 10.63
C PHE A 82 16.46 -1.80 11.57
N SER A 83 16.43 -0.54 11.14
CA SER A 83 15.94 0.61 11.90
C SER A 83 15.18 1.56 10.98
N ILE A 84 14.45 2.52 11.55
CA ILE A 84 13.85 3.60 10.76
C ILE A 84 14.91 4.41 10.00
N ASP A 85 16.04 4.71 10.64
CA ASP A 85 17.16 5.41 10.00
C ASP A 85 17.74 4.64 8.81
N LEU A 86 17.73 3.31 8.85
CA LEU A 86 18.05 2.51 7.68
C LEU A 86 17.02 2.73 6.57
N LEU A 87 15.73 2.57 6.88
CA LEU A 87 14.65 2.71 5.89
C LEU A 87 14.66 4.07 5.19
N LEU A 88 14.93 5.15 5.93
CA LEU A 88 15.07 6.51 5.38
C LEU A 88 16.20 6.64 4.34
N ARG A 89 17.21 5.77 4.38
CA ARG A 89 18.37 5.80 3.47
C ARG A 89 18.24 4.85 2.29
N VAL A 90 17.53 3.74 2.47
CA VAL A 90 17.49 2.66 1.47
C VAL A 90 16.24 2.70 0.59
N ILE A 91 15.23 3.48 0.96
CA ILE A 91 14.05 3.73 0.14
C ILE A 91 14.29 5.00 -0.68
N PRO A 92 14.10 5.00 -2.01
CA PRO A 92 14.23 6.21 -2.79
C PRO A 92 13.29 7.34 -2.30
N PRO A 93 13.69 8.63 -2.42
CA PRO A 93 12.99 9.73 -1.74
C PRO A 93 11.49 9.86 -2.09
N LEU A 94 11.12 9.73 -3.37
CA LEU A 94 9.72 9.81 -3.79
C LEU A 94 8.90 8.67 -3.18
N GLU A 95 9.40 7.44 -3.27
CA GLU A 95 8.74 6.27 -2.73
C GLU A 95 8.66 6.30 -1.21
N LEU A 96 9.69 6.80 -0.53
CA LEU A 96 9.67 7.02 0.92
C LEU A 96 8.56 7.99 1.31
N LEU A 97 8.45 9.13 0.62
CA LEU A 97 7.37 10.09 0.85
C LEU A 97 6.01 9.43 0.66
N LEU A 98 5.80 8.72 -0.44
CA LEU A 98 4.53 8.02 -0.70
C LEU A 98 4.22 6.96 0.37
N VAL A 99 5.21 6.18 0.82
CA VAL A 99 5.01 5.19 1.90
C VAL A 99 4.61 5.85 3.21
N ILE A 100 5.24 6.97 3.59
CA ILE A 100 4.90 7.73 4.80
C ILE A 100 3.48 8.29 4.69
N GLU A 101 3.16 8.90 3.56
CA GLU A 101 1.86 9.51 3.29
C GLU A 101 0.73 8.47 3.29
N TYR A 102 0.96 7.32 2.67
CA TYR A 102 0.03 6.20 2.68
C TYR A 102 -0.13 5.58 4.06
N ALA A 103 0.95 5.43 4.82
CA ALA A 103 0.88 4.95 6.19
C ALA A 103 0.06 5.90 7.06
N GLU A 104 0.28 7.21 6.98
CA GLU A 104 -0.50 8.20 7.73
C GLU A 104 -1.99 8.12 7.41
N ILE A 105 -2.36 8.02 6.13
CA ILE A 105 -3.77 7.87 5.75
C ILE A 105 -4.33 6.55 6.29
N ALA A 106 -3.61 5.44 6.12
CA ALA A 106 -4.04 4.13 6.63
C ALA A 106 -4.28 4.18 8.14
N PHE A 107 -3.32 4.67 8.93
CA PHE A 107 -3.44 4.77 10.40
C PHE A 107 -4.46 5.80 10.85
N GLY A 108 -4.64 6.88 10.10
CA GLY A 108 -5.72 7.86 10.32
C GLY A 108 -7.09 7.20 10.18
N LEU A 109 -7.29 6.38 9.14
CA LEU A 109 -8.51 5.60 8.97
C LEU A 109 -8.67 4.55 10.08
N MET A 110 -7.59 3.91 10.50
CA MET A 110 -7.63 2.96 11.63
C MET A 110 -8.05 3.60 12.94
N SER A 111 -7.67 4.87 13.17
CA SER A 111 -7.94 5.58 14.43
C SER A 111 -9.28 6.32 14.43
N ALA A 112 -9.87 6.63 13.26
CA ALA A 112 -11.04 7.50 13.13
C ALA A 112 -12.42 6.79 13.23
N GLY A 113 -12.50 5.63 13.89
CA GLY A 113 -13.78 4.97 14.18
C GLY A 113 -14.21 3.91 13.16
N PHE A 114 -13.36 3.56 12.20
CA PHE A 114 -13.36 2.18 11.75
C PHE A 114 -12.82 1.39 12.96
N HIS A 115 -13.63 0.57 13.61
CA HIS A 115 -13.20 -0.21 14.77
C HIS A 115 -12.27 -1.34 14.33
N PHE A 116 -11.06 -0.99 13.89
CA PHE A 116 -10.03 -1.94 13.50
C PHE A 116 -9.72 -2.81 14.71
N LYS A 117 -9.92 -4.11 14.56
CA LYS A 117 -9.67 -5.11 15.59
C LYS A 117 -8.23 -5.59 15.44
N VAL A 118 -7.58 -5.78 16.58
CA VAL A 118 -6.23 -6.35 16.65
C VAL A 118 -6.15 -7.60 15.75
N LEU A 119 -5.17 -7.59 14.85
CA LEU A 119 -4.88 -8.64 13.85
C LEU A 119 -5.96 -8.95 12.80
N GLN A 120 -7.07 -8.21 12.70
CA GLN A 120 -8.11 -8.51 11.70
C GLN A 120 -7.92 -7.74 10.41
N GLU A 121 -7.68 -6.45 10.52
CA GLU A 121 -7.42 -5.61 9.38
C GLU A 121 -5.93 -5.53 9.06
N THR A 122 -5.66 -5.36 7.77
CA THR A 122 -4.31 -5.35 7.24
C THR A 122 -4.14 -4.15 6.33
N TYR A 123 -3.08 -3.39 6.55
CA TYR A 123 -2.55 -2.45 5.57
C TYR A 123 -1.35 -3.10 4.87
N LEU A 124 -1.47 -3.35 3.56
CA LEU A 124 -0.37 -3.85 2.76
C LEU A 124 0.16 -2.70 1.89
N VAL A 125 1.47 -2.50 1.93
CA VAL A 125 2.18 -1.56 1.05
C VAL A 125 3.34 -2.27 0.37
N SER A 126 3.53 -2.03 -0.92
CA SER A 126 4.66 -2.57 -1.69
C SER A 126 5.43 -1.42 -2.33
N PHE A 127 6.75 -1.41 -2.17
CA PHE A 127 7.60 -0.31 -2.63
C PHE A 127 8.99 -0.83 -3.04
N PRO A 128 9.71 -0.10 -3.90
CA PRO A 128 11.11 -0.42 -4.19
C PRO A 128 12.03 0.04 -3.04
N MET A 129 13.07 -0.74 -2.75
CA MET A 129 14.13 -0.38 -1.81
C MET A 129 15.47 -1.03 -2.20
N TYR A 130 16.58 -0.44 -1.74
CA TYR A 130 17.91 -1.03 -1.89
C TYR A 130 18.19 -2.05 -0.78
N LYS A 131 18.38 -3.32 -1.15
CA LYS A 131 18.96 -4.32 -0.25
C LYS A 131 20.44 -4.02 0.01
N LYS A 132 20.98 -4.53 1.11
CA LYS A 132 22.40 -4.33 1.44
C LYS A 132 23.28 -4.88 0.32
N GLY A 133 24.19 -4.04 -0.16
CA GLY A 133 25.13 -4.38 -1.23
C GLY A 133 24.52 -4.55 -2.63
N ALA A 134 23.21 -4.34 -2.80
CA ALA A 134 22.56 -4.43 -4.11
C ALA A 134 22.80 -3.15 -4.92
N SER A 135 23.07 -3.31 -6.22
CA SER A 135 23.18 -2.20 -7.17
C SER A 135 21.84 -1.80 -7.80
N SER A 136 20.82 -2.64 -7.65
CA SER A 136 19.47 -2.45 -8.18
C SER A 136 18.43 -2.41 -7.08
N LEU A 137 17.30 -1.75 -7.36
CA LEU A 137 16.14 -1.76 -6.49
C LEU A 137 15.51 -3.15 -6.44
N SER A 138 15.17 -3.59 -5.23
CA SER A 138 14.36 -4.77 -4.96
C SER A 138 12.94 -4.33 -4.64
N ARG A 139 11.97 -5.16 -5.01
CA ARG A 139 10.56 -4.94 -4.66
C ARG A 139 10.28 -5.62 -3.33
N VAL A 140 9.81 -4.87 -2.35
CA VAL A 140 9.48 -5.40 -1.03
C VAL A 140 8.05 -5.03 -0.70
N SER A 141 7.31 -5.98 -0.12
CA SER A 141 6.01 -5.69 0.48
C SER A 141 6.07 -5.78 2.00
N ARG A 142 5.38 -4.85 2.64
CA ARG A 142 5.20 -4.73 4.07
C ARG A 142 3.72 -4.85 4.37
N LYS A 143 3.35 -5.91 5.09
CA LYS A 143 2.00 -6.16 5.59
C LYS A 143 1.96 -5.74 7.05
N CYS A 144 1.22 -4.69 7.36
CA CYS A 144 1.07 -4.12 8.69
C CYS A 144 -0.25 -4.59 9.30
N LEU A 145 -0.18 -5.15 10.50
CA LEU A 145 -1.32 -5.53 11.32
C LEU A 145 -1.23 -4.80 12.66
N LEU A 146 -2.36 -4.25 13.11
CA LEU A 146 -2.44 -3.70 14.46
C LEU A 146 -2.20 -4.83 15.47
N PHE A 147 -1.17 -4.67 16.31
CA PHE A 147 -0.73 -5.71 17.23
C PHE A 147 -1.18 -5.43 18.66
N GLU A 148 -1.00 -4.20 19.14
CA GLU A 148 -1.43 -3.78 20.47
C GLU A 148 -2.10 -2.42 20.43
N LEU A 149 -3.05 -2.25 21.35
CA LEU A 149 -3.72 -0.99 21.65
C LEU A 149 -3.38 -0.56 23.08
N GLU A 150 -3.20 0.73 23.27
CA GLU A 150 -3.08 1.36 24.58
C GLU A 150 -4.04 2.55 24.62
N ASN A 151 -5.04 2.49 25.50
CA ASN A 151 -6.12 3.50 25.59
C ASN A 151 -6.83 3.75 24.24
N GLU A 152 -7.21 2.68 23.53
CA GLU A 152 -7.83 2.73 22.20
C GLU A 152 -6.94 3.31 21.07
N LEU A 153 -5.66 3.58 21.35
CA LEU A 153 -4.69 4.05 20.37
C LEU A 153 -3.73 2.93 19.96
N PRO A 154 -3.31 2.84 18.69
CA PRO A 154 -2.27 1.93 18.26
C PRO A 154 -0.96 2.13 19.04
N ALA A 155 -0.54 1.08 19.76
CA ALA A 155 0.70 1.07 20.53
C ALA A 155 1.84 0.40 19.74
N SER A 156 1.53 -0.71 19.06
CA SER A 156 2.49 -1.43 18.25
C SER A 156 1.86 -2.10 17.03
N ILE A 157 2.68 -2.31 16.01
CA ILE A 157 2.30 -2.88 14.72
C ILE A 157 3.17 -4.11 14.47
N LEU A 158 2.53 -5.22 14.14
CA LEU A 158 3.19 -6.39 13.61
C LEU A 158 3.36 -6.20 12.11
N GLU A 159 4.59 -6.32 11.65
CA GLU A 159 4.93 -6.13 10.25
C GLU A 159 5.50 -7.40 9.67
N ILE A 160 4.88 -7.91 8.61
CA ILE A 160 5.42 -9.01 7.82
C ILE A 160 6.00 -8.41 6.54
N TRP A 161 7.29 -8.60 6.36
CA TRP A 161 8.05 -8.11 5.22
C TRP A 161 8.34 -9.26 4.27
N GLU A 162 8.22 -9.01 2.98
CA GLU A 162 8.44 -10.02 1.94
C GLU A 162 9.23 -9.42 0.78
N ASP A 163 10.28 -10.12 0.34
CA ASP A 163 10.90 -9.83 -0.94
C ASP A 163 10.05 -10.37 -2.09
N ARG A 164 9.57 -9.45 -2.93
CA ARG A 164 8.70 -9.70 -4.08
C ARG A 164 9.38 -9.43 -5.41
N THR A 165 10.70 -9.21 -5.42
CA THR A 165 11.45 -8.87 -6.64
C THR A 165 11.24 -9.86 -7.78
N PHE A 166 11.01 -11.15 -7.47
CA PHE A 166 10.82 -12.20 -8.47
C PHE A 166 9.41 -12.28 -9.07
N VAL A 167 8.41 -11.67 -8.42
CA VAL A 167 6.99 -11.80 -8.81
C VAL A 167 6.35 -10.45 -9.16
N ASP A 168 7.00 -9.34 -8.87
CA ASP A 168 6.49 -8.00 -9.10
C ASP A 168 7.62 -7.04 -9.52
N ASP A 169 7.62 -6.66 -10.80
CA ASP A 169 8.59 -5.75 -11.40
C ASP A 169 8.13 -4.28 -11.39
N ARG A 170 6.98 -3.99 -10.78
CA ARG A 170 6.43 -2.63 -10.73
C ARG A 170 7.32 -1.74 -9.87
N LYS A 171 7.60 -0.55 -10.41
CA LYS A 171 8.48 0.44 -9.79
C LYS A 171 7.76 1.39 -8.83
N HIS A 172 6.43 1.49 -8.90
CA HIS A 172 5.66 2.46 -8.11
C HIS A 172 5.21 1.89 -6.77
N VAL A 173 4.99 2.75 -5.78
CA VAL A 173 4.41 2.32 -4.50
C VAL A 173 2.97 1.87 -4.71
N GLN A 174 2.62 0.73 -4.15
CA GLN A 174 1.25 0.20 -4.15
C GLN A 174 0.76 0.03 -2.73
N TRP A 175 -0.54 0.15 -2.56
CA TRP A 175 -1.18 0.02 -1.26
C TRP A 175 -2.52 -0.69 -1.42
N VAL A 176 -2.92 -1.40 -0.39
CA VAL A 176 -4.26 -1.96 -0.27
C VAL A 176 -4.60 -2.15 1.20
N LEU A 177 -5.83 -1.83 1.56
CA LEU A 177 -6.39 -2.14 2.87
C LEU A 177 -7.23 -3.42 2.75
N PHE A 178 -7.11 -4.32 3.71
CA PHE A 178 -7.98 -5.49 3.84
C PHE A 178 -8.70 -5.45 5.19
N SER A 179 -9.95 -5.89 5.18
CA SER A 179 -10.74 -6.13 6.38
C SER A 179 -11.47 -7.47 6.29
N SER A 180 -12.24 -7.77 7.33
CA SER A 180 -13.00 -9.01 7.52
C SER A 180 -13.97 -9.33 6.38
N THR A 181 -14.57 -8.32 5.77
CA THR A 181 -15.48 -8.49 4.62
C THR A 181 -15.01 -7.72 3.39
N ASP A 182 -15.43 -8.16 2.21
CA ASP A 182 -15.09 -7.50 0.96
C ASP A 182 -15.79 -6.13 0.81
N GLU A 183 -16.99 -5.98 1.37
CA GLU A 183 -17.70 -4.69 1.40
C GLU A 183 -16.93 -3.64 2.22
N VAL A 184 -16.49 -4.02 3.44
CA VAL A 184 -15.69 -3.13 4.29
C VAL A 184 -14.33 -2.85 3.63
N THR A 185 -13.72 -3.87 3.03
CA THR A 185 -12.49 -3.73 2.24
C THR A 185 -12.67 -2.69 1.12
N LEU A 186 -13.73 -2.79 0.33
CA LEU A 186 -14.00 -1.84 -0.76
C LEU A 186 -14.19 -0.41 -0.23
N SER A 187 -15.01 -0.23 0.81
CA SER A 187 -15.27 1.07 1.44
C SER A 187 -13.99 1.72 2.00
N LEU A 188 -13.13 0.94 2.66
CA LEU A 188 -11.84 1.40 3.17
C LEU A 188 -10.93 1.89 2.03
N ASN A 189 -10.79 1.11 0.96
CA ASN A 189 -9.94 1.49 -0.16
C ASN A 189 -10.50 2.71 -0.92
N GLN A 190 -11.82 2.86 -1.04
CA GLN A 190 -12.44 4.07 -1.60
C GLN A 190 -12.14 5.31 -0.75
N THR A 191 -12.30 5.19 0.57
CA THR A 191 -12.05 6.27 1.52
C THR A 191 -10.58 6.68 1.52
N PHE A 192 -9.67 5.70 1.48
CA PHE A 192 -8.25 5.93 1.34
C PHE A 192 -7.95 6.69 0.04
N TYR A 193 -8.41 6.18 -1.11
CA TYR A 193 -8.18 6.80 -2.41
C TYR A 193 -8.70 8.24 -2.47
N HIS A 194 -9.89 8.49 -1.93
CA HIS A 194 -10.45 9.84 -1.87
C HIS A 194 -9.62 10.77 -0.97
N THR A 195 -9.18 10.27 0.18
CA THR A 195 -8.33 11.03 1.11
C THR A 195 -7.00 11.39 0.45
N TRP A 196 -6.37 10.43 -0.23
CA TRP A 196 -5.11 10.64 -0.94
C TRP A 196 -5.23 11.66 -2.07
N THR A 197 -6.21 11.47 -2.96
CA THR A 197 -6.46 12.40 -4.08
C THR A 197 -6.78 13.81 -3.58
N LYS A 198 -7.59 13.93 -2.53
CA LYS A 198 -7.82 15.23 -1.86
C LYS A 198 -6.53 15.84 -1.32
N LYS A 199 -5.67 15.05 -0.68
CA LYS A 199 -4.35 15.51 -0.18
C LYS A 199 -3.46 15.98 -1.32
N LEU A 200 -3.49 15.32 -2.48
CA LEU A 200 -2.80 15.76 -3.69
C LEU A 200 -3.37 17.03 -4.33
N GLY A 201 -4.56 17.48 -3.90
CA GLY A 201 -5.25 18.61 -4.52
C GLY A 201 -5.77 18.30 -5.93
N THR A 202 -5.91 17.02 -6.28
CA THR A 202 -6.43 16.60 -7.59
C THR A 202 -7.34 15.40 -7.44
N ASN A 203 -8.40 15.33 -8.23
CA ASN A 203 -9.21 14.14 -8.31
C ASN A 203 -9.66 13.93 -9.75
N PHE A 204 -9.41 12.74 -10.29
CA PHE A 204 -10.01 12.34 -11.56
C PHE A 204 -11.49 12.05 -11.35
N THR A 205 -12.31 12.64 -12.21
CA THR A 205 -13.74 12.32 -12.26
C THR A 205 -13.91 10.84 -12.61
N ARG A 206 -15.08 10.27 -12.28
CA ARG A 206 -15.40 8.89 -12.64
C ARG A 206 -15.20 8.62 -14.14
N ARG A 207 -15.58 9.56 -15.02
CA ARG A 207 -15.41 9.42 -16.47
C ARG A 207 -13.95 9.49 -16.93
N GLU A 208 -13.14 10.36 -16.31
CA GLU A 208 -11.69 10.39 -16.55
C GLU A 208 -11.04 9.07 -16.11
N LEU A 209 -11.41 8.53 -14.94
CA LEU A 209 -10.91 7.25 -14.46
C LEU A 209 -11.29 6.09 -15.37
N GLN A 210 -12.57 5.99 -15.77
CA GLN A 210 -13.03 4.99 -16.74
C GLN A 210 -12.22 5.06 -18.05
N THR A 211 -12.00 6.27 -18.57
CA THR A 211 -11.19 6.51 -19.77
C THR A 211 -9.75 6.03 -19.57
N LEU A 212 -9.15 6.33 -18.42
CA LEU A 212 -7.77 5.96 -18.10
C LEU A 212 -7.61 4.44 -17.93
N ILE A 213 -8.55 3.76 -17.26
CA ILE A 213 -8.56 2.30 -17.04
C ILE A 213 -8.71 1.56 -18.39
N LEU A 214 -9.62 2.01 -19.26
CA LEU A 214 -9.79 1.40 -20.58
C LEU A 214 -8.54 1.62 -21.45
N SER A 215 -7.89 2.78 -21.33
CA SER A 215 -6.63 3.06 -22.03
C SER A 215 -5.46 2.25 -21.50
N GLU A 216 -5.38 2.00 -20.20
CA GLU A 216 -4.40 1.10 -19.58
C GLU A 216 -4.53 -0.32 -20.15
N SER A 217 -5.77 -0.76 -20.40
CA SER A 217 -6.10 -2.04 -21.03
C SER A 217 -5.75 -2.10 -22.53
N GLY A 218 -5.10 -1.07 -23.08
CA GLY A 218 -4.66 -1.00 -24.47
C GLY A 218 -5.73 -0.58 -25.48
N LYS A 219 -6.94 -0.19 -25.04
CA LYS A 219 -8.02 0.16 -25.96
C LYS A 219 -7.73 1.46 -26.71
N PRO A 220 -7.95 1.53 -28.04
CA PRO A 220 -7.86 2.77 -28.80
C PRO A 220 -9.03 3.70 -28.47
N VAL A 221 -8.85 5.01 -28.73
CA VAL A 221 -9.83 6.08 -28.44
C VAL A 221 -11.23 5.75 -28.98
N LYS A 222 -11.31 5.21 -30.19
CA LYS A 222 -12.59 4.89 -30.84
C LYS A 222 -13.35 3.82 -30.06
N GLU A 223 -12.66 2.81 -29.54
CA GLU A 223 -13.26 1.76 -28.71
C GLU A 223 -13.64 2.28 -27.33
N ILE A 224 -12.77 3.07 -26.68
CA ILE A 224 -13.10 3.72 -25.41
C ILE A 224 -14.37 4.57 -25.55
N ALA A 225 -14.45 5.35 -26.63
CA ALA A 225 -15.61 6.19 -26.93
C ALA A 225 -16.89 5.35 -27.09
N SER A 226 -16.80 4.24 -27.83
CA SER A 226 -17.89 3.28 -28.02
C SER A 226 -18.35 2.67 -26.68
N ASP A 227 -17.42 2.17 -25.87
CA ASP A 227 -17.71 1.52 -24.59
C ASP A 227 -18.38 2.48 -23.59
N LEU A 228 -17.97 3.75 -23.61
CA LEU A 228 -18.50 4.77 -22.71
C LEU A 228 -19.73 5.50 -23.25
N GLY A 229 -20.12 5.26 -24.51
CA GLY A 229 -21.25 5.92 -25.16
C GLY A 229 -21.04 7.41 -25.39
N ILE A 230 -19.82 7.83 -25.75
CA ILE A 230 -19.41 9.22 -25.98
C ILE A 230 -18.66 9.37 -27.31
N SER A 231 -18.34 10.59 -27.73
CA SER A 231 -17.55 10.79 -28.96
C SER A 231 -16.04 10.64 -28.70
N PRO A 232 -15.23 10.25 -29.71
CA PRO A 232 -13.77 10.23 -29.61
C PRO A 232 -13.17 11.58 -29.16
N TYR A 233 -13.80 12.68 -29.55
CA TYR A 233 -13.40 14.02 -29.13
C TYR A 233 -13.51 14.21 -27.60
N VAL A 234 -14.60 13.73 -26.99
CA VAL A 234 -14.80 13.84 -25.52
C VAL A 234 -13.74 13.01 -24.78
N VAL A 235 -13.37 11.84 -25.30
CA VAL A 235 -12.29 11.02 -24.74
C VAL A 235 -10.95 11.77 -24.75
N GLU A 236 -10.62 12.49 -25.84
CA GLU A 236 -9.40 13.30 -25.91
C GLU A 236 -9.43 14.49 -24.94
N GLU A 237 -10.59 15.15 -24.77
CA GLU A 237 -10.74 16.21 -23.77
C GLU A 237 -10.56 15.66 -22.33
N TYR A 238 -11.01 14.44 -22.03
CA TYR A 238 -10.68 13.79 -20.75
C TYR A 238 -9.17 13.57 -20.57
N PHE A 239 -8.45 13.09 -21.60
CA PHE A 239 -7.00 12.97 -21.52
C PHE A 239 -6.29 14.31 -21.31
N LYS A 240 -6.74 15.36 -21.99
CA LYS A 240 -6.22 16.72 -21.84
C LYS A 240 -6.44 17.26 -20.43
N ASN A 241 -7.61 17.04 -19.85
CA ASN A 241 -7.93 17.42 -18.47
C ASN A 241 -7.08 16.66 -17.45
N MET A 242 -6.92 15.34 -17.62
CA MET A 242 -6.05 14.52 -16.78
C MET A 242 -4.59 14.97 -16.83
N LYS A 243 -4.05 15.32 -18.02
CA LYS A 243 -2.70 15.87 -18.15
C LYS A 243 -2.53 17.20 -17.40
N LYS A 244 -3.53 18.08 -17.43
CA LYS A 244 -3.51 19.33 -16.65
C LYS A 244 -3.45 19.05 -15.15
N LYS A 245 -4.29 18.12 -14.67
CA LYS A 245 -4.33 17.69 -13.26
C LYS A 245 -3.01 17.06 -12.81
N VAL A 246 -2.39 16.24 -13.65
CA VAL A 246 -1.07 15.64 -13.35
C VAL A 246 0.05 16.69 -13.25
N ARG A 247 0.02 17.73 -14.09
CA ARG A 247 0.96 18.86 -13.96
C ARG A 247 0.83 19.57 -12.61
N GLN A 248 -0.40 19.79 -12.15
CA GLN A 248 -0.65 20.40 -10.83
C GLN A 248 -0.10 19.53 -9.69
N VAL A 249 -0.18 18.20 -9.80
CA VAL A 249 0.45 17.29 -8.84
C VAL A 249 1.96 17.43 -8.85
N ALA A 250 2.60 17.38 -10.02
CA ALA A 250 4.04 17.54 -10.13
C ALA A 250 4.52 18.89 -9.57
N GLU A 251 3.81 19.98 -9.88
CA GLU A 251 4.05 21.31 -9.32
C GLU A 251 3.96 21.30 -7.79
N LYS A 252 2.95 20.63 -7.24
CA LYS A 252 2.80 20.49 -5.79
C LYS A 252 3.99 19.76 -5.16
N PHE A 253 4.41 18.61 -5.70
CA PHE A 253 5.59 17.90 -5.19
C PHE A 253 6.87 18.75 -5.27
N ASN A 254 7.03 19.56 -6.32
CA ASN A 254 8.25 20.36 -6.50
C ASN A 254 8.28 21.65 -5.66
N ALA A 255 7.12 22.24 -5.36
CA ALA A 255 7.03 23.56 -4.72
C ALA A 255 6.64 23.52 -3.23
N ASP A 256 5.88 22.50 -2.81
CA ASP A 256 5.31 22.42 -1.46
C ASP A 256 6.22 21.62 -0.52
N ARG A 257 7.08 22.33 0.20
CA ARG A 257 8.01 21.73 1.19
C ARG A 257 7.32 21.14 2.40
N GLU A 258 6.13 21.65 2.75
CA GLU A 258 5.34 21.11 3.85
C GLU A 258 4.75 19.76 3.44
N PHE A 259 4.16 19.69 2.25
CA PHE A 259 3.64 18.46 1.69
C PHE A 259 4.72 17.37 1.52
N THR A 260 5.92 17.75 1.08
CA THR A 260 7.05 16.81 0.94
C THR A 260 7.78 16.52 2.25
N ARG A 261 7.41 17.16 3.36
CA ARG A 261 8.07 17.05 4.67
C ARG A 261 9.58 17.31 4.60
N GLY A 262 10.00 18.17 3.69
CA GLY A 262 11.41 18.46 3.41
C GLY A 262 12.18 17.32 2.71
N ILE A 263 11.55 16.22 2.33
CA ILE A 263 12.18 15.16 1.53
C ILE A 263 12.47 15.71 0.13
N PRO A 264 13.71 15.61 -0.39
CA PRO A 264 14.06 16.15 -1.70
C PRO A 264 13.45 15.28 -2.80
N VAL A 265 12.28 15.69 -3.30
CA VAL A 265 11.59 15.05 -4.41
C VAL A 265 11.59 15.99 -5.61
N GLU A 266 11.99 15.47 -6.77
CA GLU A 266 11.89 16.18 -8.04
C GLU A 266 11.03 15.37 -9.00
N VAL A 267 9.90 15.95 -9.41
CA VAL A 267 8.96 15.37 -10.35
C VAL A 267 9.07 16.13 -11.67
N SER A 268 9.82 15.57 -12.61
CA SER A 268 9.91 16.10 -13.97
C SER A 268 8.79 15.54 -14.84
N LEU A 269 8.12 16.40 -15.61
CA LEU A 269 7.17 15.99 -16.63
C LEU A 269 7.67 16.35 -18.02
N PRO A 270 7.45 15.49 -19.03
CA PRO A 270 7.73 15.85 -20.41
C PRO A 270 6.82 17.01 -20.85
N TYR A 271 7.35 17.89 -21.71
CA TYR A 271 6.59 19.02 -22.27
C TYR A 271 5.28 18.54 -22.92
N SER A 272 5.39 17.51 -23.77
CA SER A 272 4.27 16.78 -24.34
C SER A 272 4.15 15.39 -23.72
N MET A 273 3.15 15.20 -22.88
CA MET A 273 2.87 13.90 -22.25
C MET A 273 2.02 13.02 -23.17
N THR A 274 2.52 11.83 -23.47
CA THR A 274 1.79 10.73 -24.14
C THR A 274 0.79 10.07 -23.18
N ARG A 275 -0.10 9.21 -23.70
CA ARG A 275 -1.02 8.44 -22.84
C ARG A 275 -0.29 7.45 -21.94
N LYS A 276 0.76 6.81 -22.46
CA LYS A 276 1.58 5.85 -21.70
C LYS A 276 2.25 6.54 -20.51
N GLU A 277 2.80 7.73 -20.72
CA GLU A 277 3.40 8.54 -19.65
C GLU A 277 2.34 9.02 -18.65
N LEU A 278 1.15 9.40 -19.11
CA LEU A 278 0.03 9.76 -18.22
C LEU A 278 -0.38 8.59 -17.32
N ILE A 279 -0.55 7.39 -17.89
CA ILE A 279 -0.88 6.16 -17.14
C ILE A 279 0.23 5.84 -16.15
N HIS A 280 1.49 5.89 -16.59
CA HIS A 280 2.63 5.65 -15.72
C HIS A 280 2.68 6.64 -14.56
N PHE A 281 2.49 7.94 -14.82
CA PHE A 281 2.40 8.95 -13.77
C PHE A 281 1.25 8.65 -12.81
N ALA A 282 0.07 8.34 -13.34
CA ALA A 282 -1.10 8.06 -12.51
C ALA A 282 -0.89 6.85 -11.60
N TYR A 283 -0.14 5.83 -12.05
CA TYR A 283 0.32 4.73 -11.19
C TYR A 283 1.29 5.17 -10.12
N THR A 284 2.37 5.86 -10.52
CA THR A 284 3.44 6.30 -9.63
C THR A 284 2.92 7.10 -8.45
N PHE A 285 1.94 7.97 -8.70
CA PHE A 285 1.38 8.86 -7.69
C PHE A 285 0.01 8.40 -7.15
N GLY A 286 -0.41 7.16 -7.39
CA GLY A 286 -1.65 6.61 -6.84
C GLY A 286 -2.94 7.31 -7.29
N LEU A 287 -2.93 7.96 -8.45
CA LEU A 287 -4.11 8.59 -9.09
C LEU A 287 -4.94 7.60 -9.90
N LEU A 288 -4.33 6.49 -10.31
CA LEU A 288 -5.02 5.36 -10.91
C LEU A 288 -5.08 4.25 -9.85
N PRO A 289 -6.28 3.89 -9.37
CA PRO A 289 -6.40 2.99 -8.23
C PRO A 289 -6.09 1.54 -8.64
N ASP A 290 -5.77 0.70 -7.64
CA ASP A 290 -5.43 -0.70 -7.85
C ASP A 290 -6.64 -1.55 -8.29
N ASN A 291 -6.39 -2.78 -8.75
CA ASN A 291 -7.35 -3.63 -9.47
C ASN A 291 -8.74 -3.77 -8.82
N MET A 292 -8.82 -3.82 -7.48
CA MET A 292 -10.09 -3.94 -6.76
C MET A 292 -11.01 -2.73 -7.01
N LEU A 293 -10.45 -1.52 -7.00
CA LEU A 293 -11.19 -0.30 -7.25
C LEU A 293 -11.44 -0.07 -8.74
N LYS A 294 -10.55 -0.54 -9.63
CA LYS A 294 -10.75 -0.40 -11.08
C LYS A 294 -12.08 -1.01 -11.53
N GLN A 295 -12.40 -2.21 -11.05
CA GLN A 295 -13.67 -2.87 -11.40
C GLN A 295 -14.86 -2.04 -10.95
N HIS A 296 -14.82 -1.53 -9.71
CA HIS A 296 -15.86 -0.63 -9.20
C HIS A 296 -16.06 0.63 -10.06
N PHE A 297 -14.99 1.20 -10.63
CA PHE A 297 -15.12 2.36 -11.52
C PHE A 297 -15.65 2.00 -12.91
N LEU A 298 -15.42 0.77 -13.38
CA LEU A 298 -15.94 0.27 -14.66
C LEU A 298 -17.41 -0.13 -14.58
N ASP A 299 -17.84 -0.69 -13.45
CA ASP A 299 -19.24 -1.02 -13.18
C ASP A 299 -20.10 0.26 -13.16
N LYS A 300 -21.31 0.20 -13.72
CA LYS A 300 -22.21 1.36 -13.98
C LYS A 300 -22.95 1.83 -12.74
#